data_AF-A0A212RBA4-F1
#
_entry.id   AF-A0A212RBA4-F1
#
_cell.length_a   1.000
_cell.length_b   1.000
_cell.length_c   1.000
_cell.angle_alpha   90.00
_cell.angle_beta   90.00
_cell.angle_gamma   90.00
#
_symmetry.space_group_name_H-M   'P 1'
#
loop_
_entity.id
_entity.type
_entity.pdbx_description
1 polymer ?
#
loop_
_entity_poly.entity_id
_entity_poly.type
_entity_poly.pdbx_seq_one_letter_code
_entity_poly.pdbx_strand_id
1 'polypeptide(L)'
;MSSLTPIVRDTRQRDIVAAVGQTVFNFTAFLIDPLDLVVLWRPDGATDFFSATGYTVALVSGGLSATVTFATPPRPTDGDPSIIVRLIGCRIGNRITDVTRGGALSSAMLERELDAVEITLQELRRDIGAASSLFSNSVTMRQARTWLASQSVAGLSAIYVIDQGVSADIADPLTIQWRHGATMVAGDALYAFIQSTLGLSSSQMGAAFVAMKGLAS
;
A
#
# COMPACT_ATOMS: atom_id res chain seq x y z
N MET A 1 -9.17 -6.08 36.55
CA MET A 1 -9.05 -6.66 35.21
C MET A 1 -10.44 -7.01 34.74
N SER A 2 -10.90 -6.41 33.63
CA SER A 2 -12.19 -6.73 33.02
C SER A 2 -12.20 -8.22 32.66
N SER A 3 -13.07 -8.99 33.31
CA SER A 3 -13.27 -10.41 32.99
C SER A 3 -14.15 -10.63 31.77
N LEU A 4 -14.74 -9.55 31.23
CA LEU A 4 -15.76 -9.59 30.18
C LEU A 4 -15.16 -9.54 28.77
N THR A 5 -13.97 -8.94 28.61
CA THR A 5 -13.29 -8.81 27.31
C THR A 5 -11.85 -9.32 27.41
N PRO A 6 -11.62 -10.65 27.35
CA PRO A 6 -10.28 -11.20 27.42
C PRO A 6 -9.41 -10.66 26.27
N ILE A 7 -8.22 -10.17 26.63
CA ILE A 7 -7.20 -9.75 25.68
C ILE A 7 -6.58 -11.01 25.05
N VAL A 8 -7.13 -11.43 23.90
CA VAL A 8 -6.64 -12.61 23.19
C VAL A 8 -5.39 -12.24 22.37
N ARG A 9 -4.26 -12.86 22.68
CA ARG A 9 -2.99 -12.73 21.95
C ARG A 9 -2.95 -13.55 20.64
N ASP A 10 -4.04 -13.54 19.90
CA ASP A 10 -4.19 -14.21 18.60
C ASP A 10 -4.04 -13.18 17.48
N THR A 11 -3.61 -13.56 16.28
CA THR A 11 -3.53 -12.64 15.13
C THR A 11 -4.89 -12.24 14.59
N ARG A 12 -5.99 -12.84 15.11
CA ARG A 12 -7.38 -12.62 14.69
C ARG A 12 -7.56 -12.75 13.18
N GLN A 13 -6.71 -13.56 12.57
CA GLN A 13 -6.74 -13.91 11.17
C GLN A 13 -6.84 -15.42 11.05
N ARG A 14 -7.71 -15.89 10.16
CA ARG A 14 -7.85 -17.31 9.82
C ARG A 14 -7.94 -17.46 8.31
N ASP A 15 -7.10 -18.32 7.77
CA ASP A 15 -7.13 -18.71 6.37
C ASP A 15 -7.70 -20.13 6.29
N ILE A 16 -8.80 -20.29 5.57
CA ILE A 16 -9.55 -21.55 5.47
C ILE A 16 -9.65 -21.92 4.01
N VAL A 17 -9.21 -23.12 3.65
CA VAL A 17 -9.40 -23.66 2.29
C VAL A 17 -10.86 -24.10 2.16
N ALA A 18 -11.59 -23.51 1.22
CA ALA A 18 -13.00 -23.81 0.98
C ALA A 18 -13.16 -25.20 0.35
N ALA A 19 -13.90 -26.08 1.01
CA ALA A 19 -14.34 -27.33 0.42
C ALA A 19 -15.41 -27.06 -0.66
N VAL A 20 -15.56 -28.00 -1.60
CA VAL A 20 -16.59 -27.91 -2.66
C VAL A 20 -17.98 -27.82 -2.03
N GLY A 21 -18.76 -26.82 -2.43
CA GLY A 21 -20.10 -26.56 -1.91
C GLY A 21 -20.15 -25.99 -0.49
N GLN A 22 -19.02 -25.73 0.16
CA GLN A 22 -19.00 -25.16 1.52
C GLN A 22 -19.48 -23.71 1.51
N THR A 23 -20.50 -23.41 2.31
CA THR A 23 -21.05 -22.05 2.47
C THR A 23 -20.77 -21.44 3.84
N VAL A 24 -20.43 -22.25 4.85
CA VAL A 24 -20.30 -21.83 6.25
C VAL A 24 -18.85 -21.89 6.71
N PHE A 25 -18.38 -20.78 7.29
CA PHE A 25 -17.03 -20.61 7.82
C PHE A 25 -17.09 -20.05 9.24
N ASN A 26 -16.30 -20.61 10.16
CA ASN A 26 -16.30 -20.20 11.56
C ASN A 26 -15.06 -19.37 11.88
N PHE A 27 -15.27 -18.31 12.67
CA PHE A 27 -14.24 -17.42 13.17
C PHE A 27 -14.23 -17.47 14.69
N THR A 28 -13.15 -17.98 15.28
CA THR A 28 -13.02 -18.22 16.72
C THR A 28 -12.22 -17.12 17.40
N ALA A 29 -12.65 -15.87 17.23
CA ALA A 29 -12.11 -14.75 17.99
C ALA A 29 -13.22 -13.77 18.37
N PHE A 30 -12.99 -13.05 19.46
CA PHE A 30 -13.93 -12.08 19.99
C PHE A 30 -14.23 -10.98 18.96
N LEU A 31 -15.50 -10.65 18.77
CA LEU A 31 -16.03 -9.58 17.93
C LEU A 31 -17.17 -8.89 18.68
N ILE A 32 -17.24 -7.57 18.60
CA ILE A 32 -18.28 -6.79 19.26
C ILE A 32 -19.42 -6.52 18.27
N ASP A 33 -19.08 -6.25 17.00
CA ASP A 33 -20.03 -6.01 15.91
C ASP A 33 -19.77 -6.99 14.76
N PRO A 34 -20.80 -7.54 14.07
CA PRO A 34 -20.62 -8.30 12.84
C PRO A 34 -19.79 -7.57 11.76
N LEU A 35 -19.85 -6.23 11.73
CA LEU A 35 -19.08 -5.38 10.82
C LEU A 35 -17.59 -5.30 11.18
N ASP A 36 -17.19 -5.74 12.38
CA ASP A 36 -15.78 -5.86 12.76
C ASP A 36 -15.08 -7.04 12.06
N LEU A 37 -15.76 -7.78 11.16
CA LEU A 37 -15.20 -8.92 10.44
C LEU A 37 -15.04 -8.61 8.95
N VAL A 38 -13.79 -8.61 8.49
CA VAL A 38 -13.44 -8.48 7.07
C VAL A 38 -13.29 -9.87 6.45
N VAL A 39 -13.99 -10.11 5.35
CA VAL A 39 -13.97 -11.40 4.64
C VAL A 39 -13.22 -11.26 3.31
N LEU A 40 -12.05 -11.89 3.32
CA LEU A 40 -11.07 -12.17 2.27
C LEU A 40 -11.47 -13.35 1.39
N TRP A 41 -11.26 -13.34 0.07
CA TRP A 41 -11.10 -14.59 -0.68
C TRP A 41 -9.99 -14.50 -1.71
N ARG A 42 -9.37 -15.65 -2.02
CA ARG A 42 -8.31 -15.76 -3.02
C ARG A 42 -8.39 -17.11 -3.73
N PRO A 43 -8.56 -17.16 -5.06
CA PRO A 43 -8.43 -18.39 -5.82
C PRO A 43 -6.95 -18.82 -5.90
N ASP A 44 -6.73 -20.12 -6.02
CA ASP A 44 -5.40 -20.69 -6.17
C ASP A 44 -4.72 -20.17 -7.43
N GLY A 45 -3.44 -19.84 -7.31
CA GLY A 45 -2.67 -19.14 -8.36
C GLY A 45 -2.83 -17.62 -8.41
N ALA A 46 -3.79 -17.01 -7.69
CA ALA A 46 -3.82 -15.57 -7.54
C ALA A 46 -2.79 -15.09 -6.50
N THR A 47 -2.18 -13.94 -6.75
CA THR A 47 -1.23 -13.29 -5.83
C THR A 47 -1.93 -12.69 -4.63
N ASP A 48 -3.07 -12.04 -4.88
CA ASP A 48 -3.72 -11.15 -3.93
C ASP A 48 -5.07 -11.67 -3.42
N PHE A 49 -5.46 -11.17 -2.25
CA PHE A 49 -6.79 -11.38 -1.69
C PHE A 49 -7.75 -10.30 -2.16
N PHE A 50 -8.97 -10.70 -2.49
CA PHE A 50 -10.05 -9.83 -2.94
C PHE A 50 -11.15 -9.79 -1.88
N SER A 51 -11.79 -8.63 -1.71
CA SER A 51 -12.95 -8.51 -0.83
C SER A 51 -14.07 -9.43 -1.30
N ALA A 52 -14.59 -10.25 -0.39
CA ALA A 52 -15.73 -11.12 -0.66
C ALA A 52 -17.03 -10.31 -0.68
N THR A 53 -18.04 -10.84 -1.39
CA THR A 53 -19.41 -10.28 -1.43
C THR A 53 -20.42 -11.41 -1.27
N GLY A 54 -21.69 -11.08 -0.97
CA GLY A 54 -22.76 -12.08 -0.93
C GLY A 54 -22.69 -13.02 0.29
N TYR A 55 -22.15 -12.54 1.41
CA TYR A 55 -22.12 -13.27 2.68
C TYR A 55 -22.88 -12.50 3.78
N THR A 56 -23.25 -13.20 4.83
CA THR A 56 -23.74 -12.63 6.08
C THR A 56 -22.84 -13.08 7.24
N VAL A 57 -22.76 -12.24 8.29
CA VAL A 57 -22.01 -12.53 9.50
C VAL A 57 -22.98 -12.58 10.68
N ALA A 58 -22.92 -13.66 11.44
CA ALA A 58 -23.66 -13.81 12.69
C ALA A 58 -22.68 -13.98 13.85
N LEU A 59 -22.83 -13.18 14.89
CA LEU A 59 -22.09 -13.37 16.13
C LEU A 59 -22.75 -14.46 16.98
N VAL A 60 -21.94 -15.35 17.54
CA VAL A 60 -22.38 -16.27 18.60
C VAL A 60 -22.57 -15.46 19.89
N SER A 61 -23.51 -15.87 20.74
CA SER A 61 -23.83 -15.19 22.01
C SER A 61 -22.57 -14.78 22.78
N GLY A 62 -22.48 -13.50 23.14
CA GLY A 62 -21.32 -12.92 23.83
C GLY A 62 -20.16 -12.53 22.92
N GLY A 63 -20.30 -12.67 21.60
CA GLY A 63 -19.31 -12.20 20.62
C GLY A 63 -18.01 -13.01 20.56
N LEU A 64 -17.91 -14.12 21.29
CA LEU A 64 -16.67 -14.92 21.39
C LEU A 64 -16.28 -15.63 20.08
N SER A 65 -17.24 -15.77 19.17
CA SER A 65 -17.02 -16.30 17.83
C SER A 65 -18.05 -15.71 16.87
N ALA A 66 -17.77 -15.84 15.57
CA ALA A 66 -18.70 -15.49 14.50
C ALA A 66 -18.76 -16.59 13.45
N THR A 67 -19.88 -16.63 12.75
CA THR A 67 -20.10 -17.52 11.60
C THR A 67 -20.35 -16.66 10.37
N VAL A 68 -19.59 -16.90 9.32
CA VAL A 68 -19.77 -16.31 7.99
C VAL A 68 -20.50 -17.31 7.12
N THR A 69 -21.63 -16.89 6.53
CA THR A 69 -22.43 -17.72 5.63
C THR A 69 -22.51 -17.05 4.26
N PHE A 70 -22.00 -17.72 3.24
CA PHE A 70 -22.13 -17.27 1.85
C PHE A 70 -23.46 -17.73 1.25
N ALA A 71 -24.13 -16.85 0.52
CA ALA A 71 -25.34 -17.20 -0.25
C ALA A 71 -25.02 -18.14 -1.43
N THR A 72 -23.79 -18.06 -1.95
CA THR A 72 -23.26 -18.95 -2.98
C THR A 72 -21.91 -19.48 -2.51
N PRO A 73 -21.66 -20.80 -2.52
CA PRO A 73 -20.39 -21.35 -2.06
C PRO A 73 -19.22 -20.71 -2.82
N PRO A 74 -18.15 -20.27 -2.14
CA PRO A 74 -16.99 -19.69 -2.82
C PRO A 74 -16.39 -20.65 -3.86
N ARG A 75 -16.41 -21.96 -3.58
CA ARG A 75 -16.05 -23.03 -4.52
C ARG A 75 -17.28 -23.92 -4.81
N PRO A 76 -18.10 -23.60 -5.83
CA PRO A 76 -19.35 -24.33 -6.08
C PRO A 76 -19.16 -25.77 -6.55
N THR A 77 -18.20 -26.01 -7.45
CA THR A 77 -17.97 -27.32 -8.06
C THR A 77 -16.53 -27.77 -7.92
N ASP A 78 -16.27 -29.06 -8.15
CA ASP A 78 -14.91 -29.60 -8.07
C ASP A 78 -14.01 -29.15 -9.24
N GLY A 79 -14.62 -28.69 -10.35
CA GLY A 79 -13.91 -28.10 -11.48
C GLY A 79 -13.44 -26.66 -11.25
N ASP A 80 -13.92 -25.99 -10.20
CA ASP A 80 -13.47 -24.66 -9.83
C ASP A 80 -12.13 -24.71 -9.09
N PRO A 81 -11.25 -23.69 -9.27
CA PRO A 81 -9.97 -23.64 -8.58
C PRO A 81 -10.17 -23.65 -7.06
N SER A 82 -9.18 -24.19 -6.34
CA SER A 82 -9.17 -24.12 -4.88
C SER A 82 -9.26 -22.66 -4.42
N ILE A 83 -10.04 -22.37 -3.38
CA ILE A 83 -10.22 -21.00 -2.89
C ILE A 83 -9.87 -20.97 -1.41
N ILE A 84 -9.08 -19.97 -1.02
CA ILE A 84 -8.79 -19.66 0.37
C ILE A 84 -9.68 -18.50 0.79
N VAL A 85 -10.52 -18.73 1.78
CA VAL A 85 -11.29 -17.69 2.46
C VAL A 85 -10.49 -17.22 3.67
N ARG A 86 -10.24 -15.92 3.76
CA ARG A 86 -9.53 -15.30 4.87
C ARG A 86 -10.50 -14.49 5.72
N LEU A 87 -10.53 -14.73 7.02
CA LEU A 87 -11.37 -14.02 7.98
C LEU A 87 -10.46 -13.18 8.87
N ILE A 88 -10.68 -11.86 8.93
CA ILE A 88 -9.86 -10.92 9.70
C ILE A 88 -10.77 -10.11 10.62
N GLY A 89 -10.52 -10.17 11.92
CA GLY A 89 -11.17 -9.28 12.89
C GLY A 89 -10.51 -7.90 12.87
N CYS A 90 -11.22 -6.88 12.41
CA CYS A 90 -10.80 -5.48 12.40
C CYS A 90 -11.81 -4.66 13.18
N ARG A 91 -11.43 -4.11 14.35
CA ARG A 91 -12.34 -3.25 15.10
C ARG A 91 -12.35 -1.85 14.49
N ILE A 92 -13.53 -1.38 14.09
CA ILE A 92 -13.71 0.02 13.72
C ILE A 92 -14.01 0.79 15.01
N GLY A 93 -13.21 1.83 15.28
CA GLY A 93 -13.44 2.71 16.42
C GLY A 93 -14.80 3.38 16.30
N ASN A 94 -15.80 2.90 17.03
CA ASN A 94 -17.12 3.48 17.12
C ASN A 94 -17.53 3.69 18.57
N ARG A 95 -18.25 4.78 18.82
CA ARG A 95 -18.85 5.05 20.12
C ARG A 95 -20.26 4.48 20.09
N ILE A 96 -20.47 3.37 20.78
CA ILE A 96 -21.75 2.65 20.76
C ILE A 96 -22.62 3.06 21.95
N THR A 97 -22.00 3.56 23.03
CA THR A 97 -22.74 3.92 24.24
C THR A 97 -22.47 5.35 24.72
N ASP A 98 -23.50 5.95 25.29
CA ASP A 98 -23.36 7.18 26.04
C ASP A 98 -22.93 6.84 27.47
N VAL A 99 -21.85 7.46 27.94
CA VAL A 99 -21.32 7.25 29.30
C VAL A 99 -22.15 7.99 30.35
N THR A 100 -23.09 8.84 29.92
CA THR A 100 -24.03 9.55 30.79
C THR A 100 -25.43 8.97 30.65
N ARG A 101 -26.15 8.85 31.77
CA ARG A 101 -27.58 8.51 31.79
C ARG A 101 -28.28 9.48 32.72
N GLY A 102 -29.14 10.32 32.17
CA GLY A 102 -29.85 11.35 32.95
C GLY A 102 -28.92 12.39 33.58
N GLY A 103 -27.81 12.74 32.92
CA GLY A 103 -26.83 13.72 33.41
C GLY A 103 -25.83 13.18 34.44
N ALA A 104 -26.02 11.95 34.94
CA ALA A 104 -25.05 11.26 35.79
C ALA A 104 -24.11 10.38 34.96
N LEU A 105 -22.82 10.37 35.31
CA LEU A 105 -21.84 9.45 34.73
C LEU A 105 -22.09 8.03 35.22
N SER A 106 -22.17 7.08 34.30
CA SER A 106 -22.26 5.66 34.60
C SER A 106 -20.87 5.03 34.54
N SER A 107 -20.32 4.71 35.71
CA SER A 107 -19.01 4.03 35.80
C SER A 107 -18.98 2.73 34.99
N ALA A 108 -20.05 1.93 35.00
CA ALA A 108 -20.10 0.68 34.23
C ALA A 108 -20.06 0.90 32.70
N MET A 109 -20.66 1.97 32.18
CA MET A 109 -20.58 2.30 30.75
C MET A 109 -19.21 2.90 30.40
N LEU A 110 -18.65 3.70 31.30
CA LEU A 110 -17.31 4.26 31.14
C LEU A 110 -16.25 3.17 31.04
N GLU A 111 -16.26 2.19 31.95
CA GLU A 111 -15.33 1.05 31.92
C GLU A 111 -15.46 0.26 30.60
N ARG A 112 -16.69 0.06 30.10
CA ARG A 112 -16.92 -0.62 28.81
C ARG A 112 -16.33 0.15 27.62
N GLU A 113 -16.45 1.48 27.61
CA GLU A 113 -15.85 2.31 26.57
C GLU A 113 -14.32 2.33 26.68
N LEU A 114 -13.77 2.36 27.90
CA LEU A 114 -12.31 2.25 28.12
C LEU A 114 -11.77 0.90 27.65
N ASP A 115 -12.47 -0.20 27.95
CA ASP A 115 -12.14 -1.54 27.43
C ASP A 115 -12.15 -1.56 25.89
N ALA A 116 -13.14 -0.91 25.27
CA ALA A 116 -13.23 -0.82 23.81
C ALA A 116 -12.09 0.01 23.18
N VAL A 117 -11.67 1.10 23.84
CA VAL A 117 -10.51 1.90 23.43
C VAL A 117 -9.22 1.10 23.58
N GLU A 118 -9.05 0.37 24.68
CA GLU A 118 -7.87 -0.47 24.89
C GLU A 118 -7.74 -1.55 23.80
N ILE A 119 -8.84 -2.23 23.46
CA ILE A 119 -8.86 -3.20 22.36
C ILE A 119 -8.44 -2.53 21.05
N THR A 120 -8.98 -1.36 20.74
CA THR A 120 -8.66 -0.63 19.51
C THR A 120 -7.18 -0.26 19.44
N LEU A 121 -6.58 0.17 20.55
CA LEU A 121 -5.15 0.49 20.62
C LEU A 121 -4.25 -0.74 20.47
N GLN A 122 -4.68 -1.89 21.02
CA GLN A 122 -3.94 -3.14 20.87
C GLN A 122 -3.99 -3.66 19.42
N GLU A 123 -5.13 -3.53 18.74
CA GLU A 123 -5.26 -3.84 17.32
C GLU A 123 -4.38 -2.91 16.48
N LEU A 124 -4.43 -1.59 16.72
CA LEU A 124 -3.56 -0.64 16.01
C LEU A 124 -2.07 -0.96 16.20
N ARG A 125 -1.66 -1.35 17.43
CA ARG A 125 -0.29 -1.79 17.68
C ARG A 125 0.07 -3.05 16.89
N ARG A 126 -0.85 -4.02 16.79
CA ARG A 126 -0.66 -5.25 16.00
C ARG A 126 -0.51 -4.91 14.51
N ASP A 127 -1.37 -4.04 13.99
CA ASP A 127 -1.37 -3.62 12.58
C ASP A 127 -0.10 -2.87 12.22
N ILE A 128 0.36 -1.96 13.08
CA ILE A 128 1.66 -1.27 12.91
C ILE A 128 2.80 -2.29 12.95
N GLY A 129 2.75 -3.28 13.83
CA GLY A 129 3.69 -4.40 13.88
C GLY A 129 3.74 -5.17 12.55
N ALA A 130 2.59 -5.57 12.03
CA ALA A 130 2.47 -6.23 10.74
C ALA A 130 2.98 -5.35 9.59
N ALA A 131 2.61 -4.07 9.54
CA ALA A 131 3.07 -3.11 8.53
C ALA A 131 4.59 -2.91 8.60
N SER A 132 5.18 -2.81 9.79
CA SER A 132 6.64 -2.69 9.96
C SER A 132 7.42 -3.87 9.38
N SER A 133 6.83 -5.08 9.42
CA SER A 133 7.42 -6.27 8.80
C SER A 133 7.37 -6.21 7.28
N LEU A 134 6.32 -5.58 6.70
CA LEU A 134 6.25 -5.33 5.26
C LEU A 134 7.32 -4.34 4.79
N PHE A 135 7.56 -3.27 5.57
CA PHE A 135 8.63 -2.32 5.26
C PHE A 135 10.03 -2.95 5.36
N SER A 136 10.20 -3.91 6.27
CA SER A 136 11.46 -4.66 6.40
C SER A 136 11.75 -5.54 5.18
N ASN A 137 10.70 -5.99 4.48
CA ASN A 137 10.78 -6.73 3.22
C ASN A 137 10.64 -5.83 1.97
N SER A 138 10.42 -4.53 2.16
CA SER A 138 10.35 -3.58 1.06
C SER A 138 11.76 -3.20 0.62
N VAL A 139 12.07 -3.45 -0.65
CA VAL A 139 13.32 -3.00 -1.25
C VAL A 139 13.12 -1.53 -1.62
N THR A 140 13.90 -0.64 -1.04
CA THR A 140 13.90 0.76 -1.49
C THR A 140 14.33 0.81 -2.96
N MET A 141 13.82 1.77 -3.74
CA MET A 141 14.26 1.97 -5.14
C MET A 141 15.79 2.09 -5.26
N ARG A 142 16.45 2.61 -4.21
CA ARG A 142 17.91 2.64 -4.09
C ARG A 142 18.52 1.24 -3.98
N GLN A 143 18.02 0.39 -3.08
CA GLN A 143 18.50 -0.99 -2.94
C GLN A 143 18.21 -1.84 -4.18
N ALA A 144 17.05 -1.64 -4.83
CA ALA A 144 16.71 -2.32 -6.08
C ALA A 144 17.65 -1.92 -7.21
N ARG A 145 17.98 -0.61 -7.31
CA ARG A 145 18.98 -0.11 -8.26
C ARG A 145 20.37 -0.67 -7.99
N THR A 146 20.82 -0.68 -6.73
CA THR A 146 22.13 -1.23 -6.36
C THR A 146 22.21 -2.73 -6.67
N TRP A 147 21.15 -3.48 -6.36
CA TRP A 147 21.07 -4.91 -6.69
C TRP A 147 21.08 -5.12 -8.21
N LEU A 148 20.29 -4.38 -8.99
CA LEU A 148 20.30 -4.45 -10.46
C LEU A 148 21.66 -4.09 -11.06
N ALA A 149 22.36 -3.09 -10.51
CA ALA A 149 23.71 -2.73 -10.94
C ALA A 149 24.73 -3.83 -10.62
N SER A 150 24.52 -4.61 -9.55
CA SER A 150 25.36 -5.75 -9.20
C SER A 150 25.09 -7.02 -10.03
N GLN A 151 23.91 -7.10 -10.66
CA GLN A 151 23.48 -8.20 -11.53
C GLN A 151 23.94 -8.02 -12.98
N SER A 152 25.06 -7.32 -13.23
CA SER A 152 25.60 -7.10 -14.57
C SER A 152 26.02 -8.43 -15.22
N VAL A 153 25.04 -9.11 -15.80
CA VAL A 153 25.24 -10.19 -16.77
C VAL A 153 25.92 -9.55 -17.98
N ALA A 154 27.07 -10.09 -18.36
CA ALA A 154 27.88 -9.63 -19.48
C ALA A 154 27.02 -9.35 -20.72
N GLY A 155 26.82 -8.06 -21.04
CA GLY A 155 26.26 -7.62 -22.32
C GLY A 155 24.78 -7.20 -22.33
N LEU A 156 24.04 -7.25 -21.21
CA LEU A 156 22.69 -6.71 -21.15
C LEU A 156 22.55 -5.72 -19.98
N SER A 157 22.49 -4.43 -20.31
CA SER A 157 22.13 -3.38 -19.37
C SER A 157 20.69 -3.61 -18.89
N ALA A 158 20.52 -4.32 -17.77
CA ALA A 158 19.20 -4.55 -17.14
C ALA A 158 18.54 -3.26 -16.61
N ILE A 159 19.26 -2.14 -16.66
CA ILE A 159 18.71 -0.81 -16.47
C ILE A 159 18.28 -0.33 -17.86
N TYR A 160 16.97 -0.28 -18.11
CA TYR A 160 16.44 0.70 -19.07
C TYR A 160 16.87 2.06 -18.54
N VAL A 161 18.01 2.54 -19.02
CA VAL A 161 18.34 3.95 -18.97
C VAL A 161 17.26 4.56 -19.84
N ILE A 162 16.26 5.19 -19.22
CA ILE A 162 15.42 6.14 -19.95
C ILE A 162 16.43 7.08 -20.59
N ASP A 163 16.46 7.13 -21.91
CA ASP A 163 17.50 7.80 -22.73
C ASP A 163 17.54 9.34 -22.55
N GLN A 164 16.94 9.84 -21.47
CA GLN A 164 16.80 11.23 -21.03
C GLN A 164 16.62 11.36 -19.49
N GLY A 165 16.96 10.33 -18.70
CA GLY A 165 16.78 10.36 -17.25
C GLY A 165 17.80 11.27 -16.56
N VAL A 166 17.33 12.31 -15.85
CA VAL A 166 18.18 13.15 -14.97
C VAL A 166 18.62 12.32 -13.77
N SER A 167 19.94 12.18 -13.57
CA SER A 167 20.46 11.53 -12.38
C SER A 167 20.14 12.37 -11.14
N ALA A 168 19.42 11.79 -10.19
CA ALA A 168 19.08 12.44 -8.90
C ALA A 168 20.30 12.71 -8.00
N ASP A 169 21.48 12.18 -8.37
CA ASP A 169 22.72 12.31 -7.62
C ASP A 169 23.63 13.45 -8.12
N ILE A 170 23.16 14.27 -9.07
CA ILE A 170 23.88 15.47 -9.51
C ILE A 170 23.57 16.60 -8.51
N ALA A 171 24.53 16.91 -7.65
CA ALA A 171 24.40 17.94 -6.62
C ALA A 171 24.44 19.38 -7.17
N ASP A 172 24.83 19.57 -8.43
CA ASP A 172 24.94 20.88 -9.08
C ASP A 172 23.79 21.14 -10.08
N PRO A 173 22.85 22.05 -9.76
CA PRO A 173 21.75 22.42 -10.65
C PRO A 173 22.21 22.99 -12.00
N LEU A 174 23.37 23.65 -12.06
CA LEU A 174 23.90 24.22 -13.31
C LEU A 174 24.31 23.12 -14.29
N THR A 175 24.96 22.06 -13.80
CA THR A 175 25.33 20.90 -14.63
C THR A 175 24.10 20.20 -15.23
N ILE A 176 22.96 20.16 -14.51
CA ILE A 176 21.70 19.60 -15.02
C ILE A 176 21.12 20.46 -16.15
N GLN A 177 21.13 21.79 -15.99
CA GLN A 177 20.53 22.71 -16.95
C GLN A 177 21.29 22.76 -18.28
N TRP A 178 22.62 22.64 -18.26
CA TRP A 178 23.45 22.76 -19.47
C TRP A 178 23.71 21.44 -20.21
N ARG A 179 23.70 20.29 -19.52
CA ARG A 179 23.85 18.98 -20.19
C ARG A 179 22.58 18.50 -20.89
N HIS A 180 21.41 18.97 -20.46
CA HIS A 180 20.11 18.52 -20.95
C HIS A 180 19.25 19.63 -21.56
N GLY A 181 19.72 20.87 -21.61
CA GLY A 181 19.17 21.87 -22.51
C GLY A 181 19.36 21.39 -23.94
N ALA A 182 18.26 21.22 -24.70
CA ALA A 182 18.32 20.88 -26.11
C ALA A 182 19.33 21.80 -26.81
N THR A 183 20.26 21.23 -27.58
CA THR A 183 21.23 22.02 -28.33
C THR A 183 20.47 22.98 -29.24
N MET A 184 20.61 24.29 -29.02
CA MET A 184 20.00 25.30 -29.88
C MET A 184 20.55 25.16 -31.30
N VAL A 185 19.67 24.96 -32.27
CA VAL A 185 20.03 24.81 -33.68
C VAL A 185 19.55 26.00 -34.51
N ALA A 186 20.18 26.18 -35.68
CA ALA A 186 19.74 27.18 -36.64
C ALA A 186 18.30 26.87 -37.09
N GLY A 187 17.35 27.71 -36.70
CA GLY A 187 15.91 27.51 -36.92
C GLY A 187 15.07 27.66 -35.66
N ASP A 188 15.68 27.53 -34.48
CA ASP A 188 14.96 27.75 -33.22
C ASP A 188 14.62 29.23 -33.02
N ALA A 189 13.43 29.52 -32.49
CA ALA A 189 12.99 30.88 -32.23
C ALA A 189 13.94 31.64 -31.29
N LEU A 190 14.51 30.93 -30.31
CA LEU A 190 15.51 31.51 -29.40
C LEU A 190 16.84 31.77 -30.10
N TYR A 191 17.24 30.92 -31.06
CA TYR A 191 18.45 31.14 -31.86
C TYR A 191 18.30 32.40 -32.72
N ALA A 192 17.16 32.54 -33.40
CA ALA A 192 16.84 33.71 -34.19
C ALA A 192 16.77 34.99 -33.35
N PHE A 193 16.17 34.92 -32.16
CA PHE A 193 16.09 36.05 -31.24
C PHE A 193 17.47 36.53 -30.76
N ILE A 194 18.35 35.63 -30.34
CA ILE A 194 19.71 36.00 -29.91
C ILE A 194 20.50 36.55 -31.09
N GLN A 195 20.40 35.90 -32.25
CA GLN A 195 21.06 36.34 -33.47
C GLN A 195 20.65 37.76 -33.86
N SER A 196 19.35 38.07 -33.84
CA SER A 196 18.85 39.41 -34.16
C SER A 196 19.22 40.44 -33.10
N THR A 197 19.20 40.05 -31.81
CA THR A 197 19.49 40.96 -30.69
C THR A 197 20.96 41.37 -30.66
N LEU A 198 21.85 40.42 -30.97
CA LEU A 198 23.30 40.66 -30.99
C LEU A 198 23.82 41.11 -32.36
N GLY A 199 22.95 41.15 -33.39
CA GLY A 199 23.31 41.54 -34.76
C GLY A 199 24.33 40.59 -35.41
N LEU A 200 24.34 39.31 -35.03
CA LEU A 200 25.32 38.33 -35.50
C LEU A 200 24.88 37.72 -36.84
N SER A 201 25.83 37.54 -37.77
CA SER A 201 25.59 36.67 -38.92
C SER A 201 25.46 35.21 -38.50
N SER A 202 24.85 34.36 -39.33
CA SER A 202 24.64 32.94 -38.97
C SER A 202 25.96 32.19 -38.73
N SER A 203 27.03 32.58 -39.45
CA SER A 203 28.37 32.02 -39.23
C SER A 203 28.99 32.51 -37.91
N GLN A 204 28.78 33.77 -37.53
CA GLN A 204 29.24 34.30 -36.25
C GLN A 204 28.49 33.68 -35.07
N MET A 205 27.18 33.50 -35.20
CA MET A 205 26.35 32.84 -34.17
C MET A 205 26.76 31.38 -33.97
N GLY A 206 27.02 30.65 -35.07
CA GLY A 206 27.55 29.29 -35.03
C GLY A 206 28.89 29.20 -34.31
N ALA A 207 29.84 30.09 -34.64
CA ALA A 207 31.14 30.14 -33.98
C ALA A 207 31.04 30.47 -32.48
N ALA A 208 30.14 31.39 -32.10
CA ALA A 208 29.92 31.77 -30.71
C ALA A 208 29.40 30.59 -29.87
N PHE A 209 28.42 29.81 -30.38
CA PHE A 209 27.92 28.64 -29.67
C PHE A 209 28.96 27.53 -29.55
N VAL A 210 29.78 27.30 -30.57
CA VAL A 210 30.88 26.33 -30.50
C VAL A 210 31.91 26.75 -29.44
N ALA A 211 32.24 28.05 -29.37
CA ALA A 211 33.14 28.59 -28.35
C ALA A 211 32.55 28.47 -26.93
N MET A 212 31.26 28.76 -26.74
CA MET A 212 30.59 28.60 -25.45
C MET A 212 30.54 27.13 -25.00
N LYS A 213 30.29 26.20 -25.93
CA LYS A 213 30.29 24.76 -25.64
C LYS A 213 31.69 24.25 -25.23
N GLY A 214 32.75 24.80 -25.84
CA GLY A 214 34.14 24.49 -25.48
C GLY A 214 34.62 25.10 -24.17
N LEU A 215 33.94 26.13 -23.65
CA LEU A 215 34.21 26.71 -22.32
C LEU A 215 33.53 25.95 -21.17
N ALA A 216 32.57 25.06 -21.49
CA ALA A 216 31.79 24.29 -20.52
C ALA A 216 32.29 22.84 -20.34
N SER A 217 33.38 22.46 -21.01
CA SER A 217 34.08 21.17 -20.88
C SER A 217 35.38 21.32 -20.11
#